data_AF-A0A3D2F0U3-F1
#
_entry.id   AF-A0A3D2F0U3-F1
#
_cell.length_a   1.000
_cell.length_b   1.000
_cell.length_c   1.000
_cell.angle_alpha   90.00
_cell.angle_beta   90.00
_cell.angle_gamma   90.00
#
_symmetry.space_group_name_H-M   'P 1'
#
loop_
_entity.id
_entity.type
_entity.pdbx_description
1 polymer ?
#
loop_
_entity_poly.entity_id
_entity_poly.type
_entity_poly.pdbx_seq_one_letter_code
_entity_poly.pdbx_strand_id
1 'polypeptide(L)'
;MSSQEIQWGASSVQDRGYVLPIGDTDDPKLATANGNYHGPYSTYHAMGHVRGLMNGDPHLESIRSIKPEVRIGPFGSWVGEQIASIDPFGATATQDFPDLVEHGIRSTITIIRNRFVLDPALMKRWGIEVDDKVVKKKSPRDLP
;
A
#
# COMPACT_ATOMS: atom_id res chain seq x y z
N MET A 1 -22.00 -18.35 1.32
CA MET A 1 -21.39 -17.80 0.10
C MET A 1 -19.98 -18.39 -0.02
N SER A 2 -19.53 -18.70 -1.24
CA SER A 2 -18.13 -19.05 -1.50
C SER A 2 -17.27 -17.79 -1.55
N SER A 3 -15.97 -17.92 -1.32
CA SER A 3 -15.01 -16.85 -1.61
C SER A 3 -15.09 -16.41 -3.07
N GLN A 4 -14.91 -15.12 -3.32
CA GLN A 4 -14.86 -14.53 -4.66
C GLN A 4 -13.45 -14.73 -5.25
N GLU A 5 -13.36 -15.36 -6.41
CA GLU A 5 -12.10 -15.52 -7.12
C GLU A 5 -11.62 -14.18 -7.72
N ILE A 6 -10.39 -13.78 -7.42
CA ILE A 6 -9.79 -12.53 -7.91
C ILE A 6 -9.57 -12.59 -9.42
N GLN A 7 -10.17 -11.66 -10.16
CA GLN A 7 -10.00 -11.55 -11.61
C GLN A 7 -8.78 -10.65 -11.90
N TRP A 8 -7.59 -11.25 -11.86
CA TRP A 8 -6.35 -10.55 -12.21
C TRP A 8 -6.40 -10.03 -13.65
N GLY A 9 -5.93 -8.79 -13.85
CA GLY A 9 -5.97 -8.14 -15.16
C GLY A 9 -7.31 -7.47 -15.52
N ALA A 10 -8.32 -7.48 -14.65
CA ALA A 10 -9.55 -6.73 -14.89
C ALA A 10 -9.32 -5.20 -14.79
N SER A 11 -10.07 -4.43 -15.58
CA SER A 11 -9.86 -2.99 -15.78
C SER A 11 -10.44 -2.10 -14.67
N SER A 12 -11.31 -2.63 -13.82
CA SER A 12 -11.86 -1.95 -12.65
C SER A 12 -11.57 -2.72 -11.37
N VAL A 13 -11.54 -2.02 -10.23
CA VAL A 13 -11.35 -2.64 -8.92
C VAL A 13 -12.54 -3.52 -8.52
N GLN A 14 -13.77 -3.17 -8.93
CA GLN A 14 -14.97 -3.96 -8.69
C GLN A 14 -14.94 -5.30 -9.44
N ASP A 15 -14.58 -5.29 -10.73
CA ASP A 15 -14.49 -6.51 -11.55
C ASP A 15 -13.33 -7.40 -11.09
N ARG A 16 -12.20 -6.78 -10.73
CA ARG A 16 -11.03 -7.47 -10.18
C ARG A 16 -11.33 -8.14 -8.84
N GLY A 17 -12.11 -7.48 -7.99
CA GLY A 17 -12.36 -7.87 -6.61
C GLY A 17 -11.33 -7.34 -5.61
N TYR A 18 -11.41 -7.81 -4.38
CA TYR A 18 -10.56 -7.37 -3.26
C TYR A 18 -9.48 -8.40 -2.90
N VAL A 19 -8.41 -7.95 -2.24
CA VAL A 19 -7.40 -8.82 -1.61
C VAL A 19 -7.63 -8.81 -0.11
N LEU A 20 -8.09 -9.94 0.42
CA LEU A 20 -8.22 -10.18 1.85
C LEU A 20 -7.49 -11.47 2.22
N PRO A 21 -6.35 -11.39 2.92
CA PRO A 21 -5.60 -12.58 3.32
C PRO A 21 -6.35 -13.41 4.37
N ILE A 22 -6.28 -14.74 4.24
CA ILE A 22 -6.86 -15.69 5.20
C ILE A 22 -6.36 -15.52 6.65
N GLY A 23 -5.17 -14.96 6.85
CA GLY A 23 -4.61 -14.68 8.17
C GLY A 23 -5.07 -13.36 8.82
N ASP A 24 -5.79 -12.51 8.07
CA ASP A 24 -6.17 -11.16 8.49
C ASP A 24 -7.69 -11.00 8.70
N THR A 25 -8.49 -12.00 8.32
CA THR A 25 -9.96 -11.99 8.41
C THR A 25 -10.49 -12.98 9.43
N ASP A 26 -11.62 -12.64 10.04
CA ASP A 26 -12.37 -13.47 10.98
C ASP A 26 -13.40 -14.40 10.30
N ASP A 27 -13.84 -14.10 9.07
CA ASP A 27 -14.60 -15.04 8.23
C ASP A 27 -13.75 -15.60 7.09
N PRO A 28 -13.25 -16.85 7.20
CA PRO A 28 -12.54 -17.55 6.13
C PRO A 28 -13.24 -17.59 4.76
N LYS A 29 -14.56 -17.35 4.69
CA LYS A 29 -15.29 -17.31 3.41
C LYS A 29 -15.08 -15.99 2.65
N LEU A 30 -14.65 -14.93 3.33
CA LEU A 30 -14.28 -13.66 2.71
C LEU A 30 -12.83 -13.66 2.24
N ALA A 31 -11.98 -14.59 2.69
CA ALA A 31 -10.58 -14.64 2.29
C ALA A 31 -10.42 -14.92 0.78
N THR A 32 -9.75 -14.02 0.06
CA THR A 32 -9.48 -14.11 -1.38
C THR A 32 -8.00 -14.34 -1.71
N ALA A 33 -7.13 -14.25 -0.70
CA ALA A 33 -5.68 -14.43 -0.84
C ALA A 33 -5.09 -15.32 0.25
N ASN A 34 -4.02 -16.05 -0.12
CA ASN A 34 -3.20 -16.80 0.82
C ASN A 34 -1.89 -16.07 1.07
N GLY A 35 -1.59 -15.77 2.32
CA GLY A 35 -0.34 -15.11 2.73
C GLY A 35 -0.47 -14.45 4.11
N ASN A 36 0.67 -14.18 4.74
CA ASN A 36 0.72 -13.37 5.96
C ASN A 36 0.89 -11.91 5.59
N TYR A 37 -0.15 -11.10 5.81
CA TYR A 37 0.03 -9.66 5.92
C TYR A 37 0.96 -9.37 7.13
N HIS A 38 1.56 -8.18 7.19
CA HIS A 38 2.61 -7.80 8.16
C HIS A 38 3.95 -8.55 8.03
N GLY A 39 4.03 -9.71 7.36
CA GLY A 39 5.29 -10.45 7.17
C GLY A 39 6.02 -10.72 8.51
N PRO A 40 7.36 -10.51 8.62
CA PRO A 40 8.08 -10.69 9.89
C PRO A 40 7.69 -9.66 10.98
N TYR A 41 6.98 -8.59 10.63
CA TYR A 41 6.49 -7.61 11.61
C TYR A 41 5.37 -8.17 12.48
N SER A 42 4.64 -9.19 12.01
CA SER A 42 3.63 -9.93 12.79
C SER A 42 4.17 -10.40 14.14
N THR A 43 5.41 -10.91 14.19
CA THR A 43 6.08 -11.36 15.43
C THR A 43 6.28 -10.23 16.43
N TYR A 44 6.69 -9.03 15.96
CA TYR A 44 6.85 -7.86 16.82
C TYR A 44 5.50 -7.35 17.33
N HIS A 45 4.48 -7.34 16.46
CA HIS A 45 3.13 -6.93 16.80
C HIS A 45 2.51 -7.86 17.86
N ALA A 46 2.63 -9.18 17.66
CA ALA A 46 2.18 -10.19 18.63
C ALA A 46 2.90 -10.07 19.97
N MET A 47 4.24 -9.90 19.96
CA MET A 47 5.03 -9.69 21.18
C MET A 47 4.65 -8.38 21.91
N GLY A 48 4.38 -7.31 21.16
CA GLY A 48 3.92 -6.03 21.69
C GLY A 48 2.55 -6.14 22.37
N HIS A 49 1.62 -6.85 21.73
CA HIS A 49 0.29 -7.11 22.27
C HIS A 49 0.34 -8.00 23.55
N VAL A 50 1.07 -9.12 23.51
CA VAL A 50 1.27 -10.01 24.69
C VAL A 50 1.92 -9.28 25.87
N ARG A 51 2.80 -8.30 25.62
CA ARG A 51 3.44 -7.50 26.66
C ARG A 51 2.61 -6.28 27.12
N GLY A 52 1.41 -6.07 26.58
CA GLY A 52 0.60 -4.88 26.87
C GLY A 52 1.24 -3.56 26.43
N LEU A 53 2.18 -3.62 25.47
CA LEU A 53 2.87 -2.45 24.90
C LEU A 53 2.08 -1.84 23.72
N MET A 54 1.08 -2.55 23.21
CA MET A 54 0.14 -2.09 22.19
C MET A 54 -1.27 -2.23 22.75
N ASN A 55 -1.97 -1.11 22.91
CA ASN A 55 -3.31 -1.07 23.47
C ASN A 55 -4.38 -1.23 22.38
N GLY A 56 -5.22 -2.27 22.53
CA GLY A 56 -6.53 -2.35 21.89
C GLY A 56 -6.58 -2.95 20.48
N ASP A 57 -7.81 -3.17 20.04
CA ASP A 57 -8.17 -3.60 18.70
C ASP A 57 -7.79 -2.55 17.63
N PRO A 58 -7.73 -2.93 16.34
CA PRO A 58 -7.38 -1.99 15.28
C PRO A 58 -8.34 -0.79 15.25
N HIS A 59 -7.80 0.43 15.34
CA HIS A 59 -8.63 1.66 15.36
C HIS A 59 -9.28 1.88 13.99
N LEU A 60 -10.51 1.36 13.82
CA LEU A 60 -11.18 1.24 12.52
C LEU A 60 -11.32 2.58 11.80
N GLU A 61 -11.66 3.66 12.51
CA GLU A 61 -11.75 5.00 11.91
C GLU A 61 -10.41 5.48 11.33
N SER A 62 -9.28 5.14 11.95
CA SER A 62 -7.96 5.43 11.38
C SER A 62 -7.73 4.64 10.11
N ILE A 63 -8.10 3.37 10.07
CA ILE A 63 -7.97 2.49 8.90
C ILE A 63 -8.87 2.97 7.75
N ARG A 64 -10.13 3.32 8.05
CA ARG A 64 -11.09 3.92 7.11
C ARG A 64 -10.57 5.25 6.55
N SER A 65 -9.81 6.01 7.32
CA SER A 65 -9.20 7.27 6.88
C SER A 65 -7.94 7.11 6.00
N ILE A 66 -7.35 5.90 5.93
CA ILE A 66 -6.18 5.64 5.08
C ILE A 66 -6.59 5.83 3.62
N LYS A 67 -5.87 6.75 2.96
CA LYS A 67 -5.99 7.08 1.55
C LYS A 67 -4.61 7.47 1.02
N PRO A 68 -4.29 7.21 -0.25
CA PRO A 68 -2.98 7.53 -0.79
C PRO A 68 -2.78 9.05 -0.94
N GLU A 69 -1.59 9.55 -0.61
CA GLU A 69 -1.27 10.98 -0.76
C GLU A 69 -1.24 11.47 -2.22
N VAL A 70 -1.12 10.54 -3.17
CA VAL A 70 -1.20 10.78 -4.60
C VAL A 70 -1.96 9.63 -5.23
N ARG A 71 -2.98 9.94 -6.06
CA ARG A 71 -3.65 8.92 -6.88
C ARG A 71 -2.69 8.40 -7.94
N ILE A 72 -2.49 7.09 -7.99
CA ILE A 72 -1.68 6.41 -8.99
C ILE A 72 -2.61 5.55 -9.86
N GLY A 73 -2.45 5.64 -11.18
CA GLY A 73 -3.24 4.86 -12.13
C GLY A 73 -4.75 5.17 -12.17
N PRO A 74 -5.55 4.29 -12.79
CA PRO A 74 -5.13 3.03 -13.42
C PRO A 74 -4.21 3.24 -14.63
N PHE A 75 -3.29 2.31 -14.85
CA PHE A 75 -2.42 2.28 -16.04
C PHE A 75 -2.77 1.08 -16.91
N GLY A 76 -2.62 1.21 -18.23
CA GLY A 76 -2.95 0.12 -19.16
C GLY A 76 -2.16 -1.18 -18.92
N SER A 77 -0.95 -1.09 -18.35
CA SER A 77 -0.12 -2.24 -17.96
C SER A 77 -0.61 -2.99 -16.72
N TRP A 78 -1.76 -2.61 -16.14
CA TRP A 78 -2.42 -3.33 -15.05
C TRP A 78 -3.55 -4.25 -15.55
N VAL A 79 -3.85 -4.20 -16.85
CA VAL A 79 -4.99 -4.87 -17.48
C VAL A 79 -4.49 -5.96 -18.43
N GLY A 80 -5.15 -7.12 -18.40
CA GLY A 80 -4.77 -8.31 -19.19
C GLY A 80 -3.96 -9.34 -18.41
N GLU A 81 -3.48 -10.37 -19.11
CA GLU A 81 -2.96 -11.62 -18.53
C GLU A 81 -1.56 -11.52 -17.91
N GLN A 82 -0.99 -10.33 -17.76
CA GLN A 82 0.36 -10.16 -17.19
C GLN A 82 0.34 -10.29 -15.67
N ILE A 83 1.32 -11.03 -15.12
CA ILE A 83 1.50 -11.16 -13.68
C ILE A 83 1.93 -9.82 -13.10
N ALA A 84 1.06 -9.18 -12.32
CA ALA A 84 1.40 -8.00 -11.54
C ALA A 84 2.25 -8.39 -10.32
N SER A 85 3.46 -7.82 -10.17
CA SER A 85 4.34 -8.08 -9.02
C SER A 85 3.88 -7.37 -7.73
N ILE A 86 2.95 -6.43 -7.83
CA ILE A 86 2.34 -5.69 -6.73
C ILE A 86 0.86 -5.46 -7.09
N ASP A 87 -0.02 -5.44 -6.08
CA ASP A 87 -1.46 -5.17 -6.23
C ASP A 87 -1.74 -3.80 -6.90
N PRO A 88 -2.30 -3.76 -8.13
CA PRO A 88 -2.59 -2.50 -8.83
C PRO A 88 -3.57 -1.56 -8.09
N PHE A 89 -4.53 -2.12 -7.36
CA PHE A 89 -5.57 -1.36 -6.63
C PHE A 89 -5.31 -1.32 -5.12
N GLY A 90 -4.14 -1.82 -4.68
CA GLY A 90 -3.79 -2.01 -3.28
C GLY A 90 -3.77 -0.74 -2.44
N ALA A 91 -3.58 0.42 -3.07
CA ALA A 91 -3.52 1.70 -2.37
C ALA A 91 -4.89 2.26 -1.94
N THR A 92 -5.99 1.79 -2.55
CA THR A 92 -7.34 2.33 -2.33
C THR A 92 -8.32 1.30 -1.76
N ALA A 93 -7.88 0.08 -1.44
CA ALA A 93 -8.72 -1.04 -1.01
C ALA A 93 -9.70 -0.73 0.14
N THR A 94 -9.31 0.08 1.13
CA THR A 94 -10.18 0.52 2.25
C THR A 94 -11.26 1.52 1.82
N GLN A 95 -11.05 2.21 0.70
CA GLN A 95 -11.99 3.16 0.09
C GLN A 95 -12.91 2.47 -0.93
N ASP A 96 -12.37 1.49 -1.66
CA ASP A 96 -13.10 0.72 -2.69
C ASP A 96 -14.02 -0.35 -2.08
N PHE A 97 -13.66 -0.87 -0.89
CA PHE A 97 -14.42 -1.88 -0.15
C PHE A 97 -14.57 -1.52 1.34
N PRO A 98 -15.27 -0.42 1.67
CA PRO A 98 -15.34 0.09 3.06
C PRO A 98 -15.99 -0.90 4.02
N ASP A 99 -16.96 -1.71 3.56
CA ASP A 99 -17.66 -2.68 4.40
C ASP A 99 -16.76 -3.85 4.84
N LEU A 100 -15.67 -4.12 4.11
CA LEU A 100 -14.71 -5.18 4.43
C LEU A 100 -13.61 -4.73 5.43
N VAL A 101 -13.62 -3.47 5.88
CA VAL A 101 -12.64 -2.95 6.86
C VAL A 101 -12.78 -3.63 8.22
N GLU A 102 -14.01 -3.93 8.65
CA GLU A 102 -14.28 -4.70 9.86
C GLU A 102 -13.80 -6.16 9.72
N HIS A 103 -13.96 -6.74 8.54
CA HIS A 103 -13.48 -8.09 8.19
C HIS A 103 -11.98 -8.18 7.87
N GLY A 104 -11.20 -7.13 8.13
CA GLY A 104 -9.75 -7.17 8.01
C GLY A 104 -9.14 -6.61 6.73
N ILE A 105 -9.90 -6.01 5.79
CA ILE A 105 -9.29 -5.44 4.58
C ILE A 105 -8.38 -4.24 4.92
N ARG A 106 -7.18 -4.21 4.32
CA ARG A 106 -6.17 -3.17 4.51
C ARG A 106 -5.57 -2.77 3.15
N SER A 107 -5.00 -1.57 3.07
CA SER A 107 -4.32 -1.09 1.87
C SER A 107 -2.97 -1.80 1.67
N THR A 108 -2.89 -2.73 0.72
CA THR A 108 -1.68 -3.54 0.43
C THR A 108 -0.50 -2.72 -0.12
N ILE A 109 -0.74 -1.46 -0.51
CA ILE A 109 0.28 -0.44 -0.80
C ILE A 109 -0.01 0.82 0.02
N THR A 110 1.02 1.40 0.64
CA THR A 110 0.94 2.76 1.22
C THR A 110 1.67 3.75 0.33
N ILE A 111 0.97 4.81 -0.14
CA ILE A 111 1.55 5.89 -0.94
C ILE A 111 1.73 7.13 -0.06
N ILE A 112 2.98 7.42 0.29
CA ILE A 112 3.38 8.62 1.06
C ILE A 112 4.08 9.65 0.18
N ARG A 113 4.01 10.92 0.56
CA ARG A 113 4.78 12.03 -0.04
C ARG A 113 5.78 12.55 0.98
N ASN A 114 7.07 12.23 0.79
CA ASN A 114 8.12 12.81 1.62
C ASN A 114 8.79 14.02 0.95
N ARG A 115 9.17 15.02 1.74
CA ARG A 115 9.99 16.17 1.33
C ARG A 115 11.36 16.07 1.99
N PHE A 116 12.37 15.70 1.22
CA PHE A 116 13.76 15.76 1.66
C PHE A 116 14.31 17.19 1.49
N VAL A 117 14.91 17.72 2.55
CA VAL A 117 15.76 18.92 2.49
C VAL A 117 17.20 18.45 2.31
N LEU A 118 17.89 18.94 1.28
CA LEU A 118 19.30 18.64 1.06
C LEU A 118 20.18 19.60 1.86
N ASP A 119 21.30 19.08 2.38
CA ASP A 119 22.32 19.88 3.03
C ASP A 119 23.03 20.79 2.00
N PRO A 120 23.14 22.12 2.24
CA PRO A 120 23.86 23.03 1.36
C PRO A 120 25.31 22.63 1.04
N ALA A 121 26.00 21.95 1.97
CA ALA A 121 27.35 21.43 1.74
C ALA A 121 27.36 20.27 0.73
N LEU A 122 26.36 19.38 0.77
CA LEU A 122 26.17 18.33 -0.24
C LEU A 122 25.79 18.93 -1.59
N MET A 123 24.92 19.93 -1.60
CA MET A 123 24.52 20.65 -2.82
C MET A 123 25.74 21.30 -3.49
N LYS A 124 26.58 22.00 -2.72
CA LYS A 124 27.85 22.56 -3.21
C LYS A 124 28.81 21.49 -3.72
N ARG A 125 28.97 20.38 -2.98
CA ARG A 125 29.85 19.26 -3.37
C ARG A 125 29.41 18.58 -4.68
N TRP A 126 28.11 18.49 -4.92
CA TRP A 126 27.52 17.81 -6.09
C TRP A 126 27.09 18.76 -7.22
N GLY A 127 27.36 20.06 -7.10
CA GLY A 127 26.99 21.05 -8.12
C GLY A 127 25.48 21.14 -8.36
N ILE A 128 24.69 21.09 -7.28
CA ILE A 128 23.23 21.19 -7.30
C ILE A 128 22.82 22.64 -6.98
N GLU A 129 22.29 23.33 -7.97
CA GLU A 129 21.71 24.68 -7.83
C GLU A 129 20.18 24.60 -7.69
N VAL A 130 19.58 25.57 -6.99
CA VAL A 130 18.14 25.64 -6.74
C VAL A 130 17.46 26.47 -7.83
N ASP A 131 16.67 25.83 -8.69
CA ASP A 131 15.96 26.45 -9.83
C ASP A 131 14.49 26.82 -9.47
N ASP A 132 14.20 27.08 -8.19
CA ASP A 132 12.89 27.42 -7.58
C ASP A 132 11.66 26.54 -7.94
N LYS A 133 11.85 25.49 -8.76
CA LYS A 133 10.78 24.70 -9.39
C LYS A 133 11.01 23.19 -9.36
N VAL A 134 12.20 22.73 -8.98
CA VAL A 134 12.70 21.41 -9.42
C VAL A 134 13.36 20.56 -8.33
N VAL A 135 12.95 19.29 -8.29
CA VAL A 135 13.77 18.11 -7.98
C VAL A 135 13.34 17.02 -8.99
N LYS A 136 14.08 16.65 -10.04
CA LYS A 136 15.44 17.02 -10.50
C LYS A 136 15.42 17.27 -12.03
N LYS A 137 16.38 18.02 -12.59
CA LYS A 137 16.77 17.88 -14.01
C LYS A 137 18.28 17.66 -14.22
N LYS A 138 18.81 16.68 -13.49
CA LYS A 138 19.92 15.82 -13.93
C LYS A 138 19.52 14.37 -13.69
N SER A 139 19.89 13.48 -14.60
CA SER A 139 19.76 12.04 -14.40
C SER A 139 20.66 11.62 -13.24
N PRO A 140 20.33 10.57 -12.46
CA PRO A 140 21.28 9.95 -11.53
C PRO A 140 22.57 9.46 -12.21
N ARG A 141 22.55 9.29 -13.55
CA ARG A 141 23.72 8.96 -14.38
C ARG A 141 24.62 10.16 -14.71
N ASP A 142 24.17 11.39 -14.43
CA ASP A 142 24.88 12.64 -14.69
C ASP A 142 25.48 13.25 -13.40
N LEU A 143 25.48 12.46 -12.31
CA LEU A 143 26.17 12.77 -11.07
C LEU A 143 27.57 12.10 -11.10
N PRO A 144 28.62 12.76 -10.59
CA PRO A 144 29.98 12.21 -10.56
C PRO A 144 30.14 11.09 -9.52
#